data_AF-A0A7V2W397-F1
#
_entry.id   AF-A0A7V2W397-F1
#
_cell.length_a   1.000
_cell.length_b   1.000
_cell.length_c   1.000
_cell.angle_alpha   90.00
_cell.angle_beta   90.00
_cell.angle_gamma   90.00
#
_symmetry.space_group_name_H-M   'P 1'
#
loop_
_entity.id
_entity.type
_entity.pdbx_description
1 polymer ?
#
loop_
_entity_poly.entity_id
_entity_poly.type
_entity_poly.pdbx_seq_one_letter_code
_entity_poly.pdbx_strand_id
1 'polypeptide(L)'
;MTDQLAILVVDDNEDLLETFSLILKRRGFHVETAGNGATAVNRYKEHAFDVTLMDIVMPEMNGVEAFRKIKEMDPEASVILMTAYSEEELIEIAKKEGARKVINKPIRIDQLIDMIKEAATEEPILIVDDDTDICETLTRVLRLEGHHVLTANSGEEAVSIARERACKMAFVDVKLPNIDGLETFLRLKEINPGIITVMMTGFRNEVKDALDKAQEASAITCLYKPFDPSRAADLVRRISHKRKKTV
;
A
#
# COMPACT_ATOMS: atom_id res chain seq x y z
N MET A 1 -3.99 22.19 9.32
CA MET A 1 -4.38 22.27 7.90
C MET A 1 -4.54 20.83 7.47
N THR A 2 -5.74 20.38 7.12
CA THR A 2 -5.90 19.05 6.49
C THR A 2 -5.31 19.17 5.10
N ASP A 3 -4.20 18.48 4.84
CA ASP A 3 -3.62 18.42 3.50
C ASP A 3 -4.69 17.91 2.53
N GLN A 4 -4.85 18.66 1.44
CA GLN A 4 -5.83 18.37 0.42
C GLN A 4 -5.25 17.27 -0.47
N LEU A 5 -5.87 16.09 -0.52
CA LEU A 5 -5.30 14.98 -1.30
C LEU A 5 -5.15 15.39 -2.78
N ALA A 6 -3.94 15.19 -3.30
CA ALA A 6 -3.54 15.48 -4.67
C ALA A 6 -3.85 14.30 -5.58
N ILE A 7 -4.68 14.53 -6.60
CA ILE A 7 -5.21 13.52 -7.50
C ILE A 7 -4.78 13.85 -8.93
N LEU A 8 -4.17 12.90 -9.61
CA LEU A 8 -3.92 12.98 -11.05
C LEU A 8 -5.02 12.19 -11.78
N VAL A 9 -5.75 12.83 -12.68
CA VAL A 9 -6.75 12.17 -13.54
C VAL A 9 -6.21 12.07 -14.96
N VAL A 10 -6.20 10.88 -15.53
CA VAL A 10 -5.62 10.59 -16.84
C VAL A 10 -6.65 9.89 -17.71
N ASP A 11 -6.94 10.49 -18.86
CA ASP A 11 -7.94 10.05 -19.82
C ASP A 11 -7.68 10.80 -21.14
N ASP A 12 -7.84 10.16 -22.30
CA ASP A 12 -7.71 10.83 -23.59
C ASP A 12 -8.97 11.60 -24.00
N ASN A 13 -10.07 11.42 -23.27
CA ASN A 13 -11.31 12.16 -23.43
C ASN A 13 -11.31 13.45 -22.59
N GLU A 14 -11.20 14.60 -23.26
CA GLU A 14 -11.19 15.93 -22.62
C GLU A 14 -12.45 16.21 -21.79
N ASP A 15 -13.64 15.82 -22.26
CA ASP A 15 -14.91 16.02 -21.55
C ASP A 15 -14.94 15.24 -20.22
N LEU A 16 -14.39 14.02 -20.21
CA LEU A 16 -14.27 13.20 -19.00
C LEU A 16 -13.26 13.82 -18.02
N LEU A 17 -12.11 14.29 -18.50
CA LEU A 17 -11.12 14.99 -17.67
C LEU A 17 -11.73 16.22 -16.99
N GLU A 18 -12.43 17.07 -17.75
CA GLU A 18 -13.09 18.26 -17.21
C GLU A 18 -14.14 17.88 -16.16
N THR A 19 -14.96 16.88 -16.47
CA THR A 19 -16.03 16.39 -15.57
C THR A 19 -15.45 15.88 -14.25
N PHE A 20 -14.45 14.99 -14.30
CA PHE A 20 -13.80 14.47 -13.10
C PHE A 20 -13.08 15.58 -12.33
N SER A 21 -12.34 16.46 -13.01
CA SER A 21 -11.63 17.58 -12.39
C SER A 21 -12.59 18.49 -11.62
N LEU A 22 -13.70 18.89 -12.23
CA LEU A 22 -14.70 19.74 -11.60
C LEU A 22 -15.32 19.07 -10.36
N ILE A 23 -15.72 17.81 -10.49
CA ILE A 23 -16.39 17.07 -9.42
C ILE A 23 -15.44 16.85 -8.23
N LEU A 24 -14.22 16.40 -8.49
CA LEU A 24 -13.24 16.09 -7.45
C LEU A 24 -12.75 17.38 -6.76
N LYS A 25 -12.52 18.48 -7.49
CA LYS A 25 -12.19 19.78 -6.88
C LYS A 25 -13.30 20.26 -5.94
N ARG A 26 -14.57 20.14 -6.34
CA ARG A 26 -15.72 20.48 -5.48
C ARG A 26 -15.83 19.63 -4.22
N ARG A 27 -15.24 18.44 -4.22
CA ARG A 27 -15.20 17.52 -3.06
C ARG A 27 -13.96 17.74 -2.19
N GLY A 28 -13.16 18.77 -2.47
CA GLY A 28 -12.01 19.15 -1.68
C GLY A 28 -10.76 18.35 -2.02
N PHE A 29 -10.57 17.95 -3.29
CA PHE A 29 -9.32 17.35 -3.79
C PHE A 29 -8.52 18.37 -4.60
N HIS A 30 -7.19 18.32 -4.51
CA HIS A 30 -6.33 19.03 -5.45
C HIS A 30 -6.23 18.16 -6.70
N VAL A 31 -6.56 18.68 -7.88
CA VAL A 31 -6.69 17.83 -9.08
C VAL A 31 -5.94 18.40 -10.25
N GLU A 32 -5.04 17.59 -10.78
CA GLU A 32 -4.38 17.77 -12.05
C GLU A 32 -4.88 16.75 -13.09
N THR A 33 -4.76 17.09 -14.36
CA THR A 33 -5.25 16.26 -15.47
C THR A 33 -4.16 16.03 -16.50
N ALA A 34 -4.19 14.87 -17.15
CA ALA A 34 -3.32 14.53 -18.27
C ALA A 34 -4.13 13.84 -19.38
N GLY A 35 -3.95 14.28 -20.62
CA GLY A 35 -4.65 13.75 -21.80
C GLY A 35 -4.07 12.47 -22.40
N ASN A 36 -2.97 11.94 -21.85
CA ASN A 36 -2.31 10.73 -22.33
C ASN A 36 -1.29 10.22 -21.29
N GLY A 37 -0.85 8.97 -21.48
CA GLY A 37 0.12 8.31 -20.59
C GLY A 37 1.47 9.02 -20.48
N ALA A 38 1.99 9.60 -21.57
CA ALA A 38 3.29 10.29 -21.55
C ALA A 38 3.25 11.55 -20.67
N THR A 39 2.19 12.34 -20.79
CA THR A 39 1.96 13.54 -19.98
C THR A 39 1.75 13.17 -18.51
N ALA A 40 1.02 12.09 -18.24
CA ALA A 40 0.82 11.59 -16.88
C ALA A 40 2.14 11.22 -16.19
N VAL A 41 3.00 10.46 -16.87
CA VAL A 41 4.33 10.08 -16.36
C VAL A 41 5.19 11.32 -16.09
N ASN A 42 5.16 12.33 -16.97
CA ASN A 42 5.93 13.55 -16.77
C ASN A 42 5.40 14.37 -15.58
N ARG A 43 4.08 14.53 -15.44
CA ARG A 43 3.50 15.21 -14.27
C ARG A 43 3.84 14.50 -12.97
N TYR A 44 3.75 13.17 -12.93
CA TYR A 44 4.10 12.39 -11.74
C TYR A 44 5.57 12.56 -11.33
N LYS A 45 6.48 12.80 -12.29
CA LYS A 45 7.89 13.10 -11.98
C LYS A 45 8.07 14.46 -11.32
N GLU A 46 7.27 15.45 -11.71
CA GLU A 46 7.38 16.81 -11.20
C GLU A 46 6.71 16.96 -9.83
N HIS A 47 5.61 16.24 -9.62
CA HIS A 47 4.79 16.33 -8.41
C HIS A 47 4.35 14.94 -7.96
N ALA A 48 4.45 14.66 -6.65
CA ALA A 48 3.87 13.47 -6.07
C ALA A 48 2.34 13.61 -5.97
N PHE A 49 1.61 12.53 -6.26
CA PHE A 49 0.16 12.47 -6.14
C PHE A 49 -0.23 11.38 -5.14
N ASP A 50 -1.24 11.65 -4.30
CA ASP A 50 -1.77 10.67 -3.37
C ASP A 50 -2.48 9.53 -4.10
N VAL A 51 -3.18 9.85 -5.20
CA VAL A 51 -3.84 8.86 -6.07
C VAL A 51 -3.80 9.30 -7.52
N THR A 52 -3.47 8.38 -8.43
CA THR A 52 -3.64 8.55 -9.87
C THR A 52 -4.83 7.71 -10.35
N LEU A 53 -5.81 8.36 -10.97
CA LEU A 53 -6.89 7.70 -11.72
C LEU A 53 -6.45 7.62 -13.18
N MET A 54 -6.22 6.42 -13.69
CA MET A 54 -5.58 6.22 -14.99
C MET A 54 -6.48 5.41 -15.91
N ASP A 55 -6.93 5.98 -17.02
CA ASP A 55 -7.58 5.20 -18.07
C ASP A 55 -6.63 4.19 -18.71
N ILE A 56 -7.12 2.98 -18.98
CA ILE A 56 -6.32 1.91 -19.60
C ILE A 56 -6.11 2.14 -21.09
N VAL A 57 -7.13 2.60 -21.82
CA VAL A 57 -7.14 2.64 -23.28
C VAL A 57 -6.89 4.07 -23.76
N MET A 58 -5.62 4.39 -23.97
CA MET A 58 -5.20 5.68 -24.51
C MET A 58 -4.30 5.48 -25.72
N PRO A 59 -4.28 6.43 -26.68
CA PRO A 59 -3.38 6.40 -27.82
C PRO A 59 -1.92 6.58 -27.40
N GLU A 60 -1.02 6.08 -28.25
CA GLU A 60 0.44 6.11 -28.10
C GLU A 60 0.98 5.33 -26.90
N MET A 61 0.73 5.81 -25.68
CA MET A 61 1.10 5.16 -24.42
C MET A 61 -0.16 4.85 -23.63
N ASN A 62 -0.48 3.57 -23.52
CA ASN A 62 -1.66 3.13 -22.80
C ASN A 62 -1.47 3.24 -21.27
N GLY A 63 -2.57 3.10 -20.51
CA GLY A 63 -2.56 3.27 -19.06
C GLY A 63 -1.73 2.24 -18.31
N VAL A 64 -1.60 1.01 -18.83
CA VAL A 64 -0.78 -0.05 -18.22
C VAL A 64 0.70 0.26 -18.38
N GLU A 65 1.11 0.76 -19.55
CA GLU A 65 2.49 1.22 -19.79
C GLU A 65 2.84 2.44 -18.92
N ALA A 66 1.93 3.41 -18.82
CA ALA A 66 2.10 4.57 -17.95
C ALA A 66 2.17 4.18 -16.48
N PHE A 67 1.29 3.27 -16.03
CA PHE A 67 1.32 2.67 -14.70
C PHE A 67 2.67 2.03 -14.40
N ARG A 68 3.20 1.19 -15.29
CA ARG A 68 4.50 0.54 -15.08
C ARG A 68 5.61 1.57 -14.91
N LYS A 69 5.67 2.58 -15.77
CA LYS A 69 6.66 3.67 -15.67
C LYS A 69 6.53 4.46 -14.35
N ILE A 70 5.31 4.72 -13.89
CA ILE A 70 5.08 5.36 -12.59
C ILE A 70 5.60 4.46 -11.46
N LYS A 71 5.29 3.16 -11.48
CA LYS A 71 5.75 2.20 -10.46
C LYS A 71 7.27 1.98 -10.46
N GLU A 72 7.93 2.10 -11.61
CA GLU A 72 9.39 2.05 -11.71
C GLU A 72 10.05 3.25 -10.99
N MET A 73 9.40 4.42 -11.00
CA MET A 73 9.89 5.64 -10.33
C MET A 73 9.49 5.67 -8.85
N ASP A 74 8.25 5.27 -8.58
CA ASP A 74 7.65 5.24 -7.26
C ASP A 74 6.92 3.90 -7.08
N PRO A 75 7.62 2.89 -6.52
CA PRO A 75 7.03 1.58 -6.21
C PRO A 75 5.82 1.65 -5.27
N GLU A 76 5.64 2.79 -4.60
CA GLU A 76 4.61 3.06 -3.61
C GLU A 76 3.45 3.91 -4.19
N ALA A 77 3.52 4.28 -5.47
CA ALA A 77 2.48 5.05 -6.15
C ALA A 77 1.12 4.35 -6.10
N SER A 78 0.09 5.10 -5.68
CA SER A 78 -1.29 4.63 -5.64
C SER A 78 -1.97 4.93 -6.97
N VAL A 79 -2.11 3.91 -7.81
CA VAL A 79 -2.76 4.04 -9.13
C VAL A 79 -4.00 3.17 -9.19
N ILE A 80 -5.13 3.78 -9.51
CA ILE A 80 -6.39 3.13 -9.79
C ILE A 80 -6.60 3.16 -11.30
N LEU A 81 -6.57 1.99 -11.92
CA LEU A 81 -6.84 1.86 -13.35
C LEU A 81 -8.35 1.91 -13.61
N MET A 82 -8.74 2.61 -14.66
CA MET A 82 -10.11 2.72 -15.14
C MET A 82 -10.21 2.12 -16.54
N THR A 83 -11.26 1.36 -16.80
CA THR A 83 -11.37 0.54 -18.01
C THR A 83 -12.83 0.49 -18.47
N ALA A 84 -13.08 0.29 -19.76
CA ALA A 84 -14.40 -0.08 -20.26
C ALA A 84 -14.61 -1.60 -20.10
N TYR A 85 -15.77 -2.12 -20.50
CA TYR A 85 -16.15 -3.50 -20.22
C TYR A 85 -15.40 -4.56 -21.07
N SER A 86 -14.35 -4.18 -21.83
CA SER A 86 -13.80 -4.97 -22.94
C SER A 86 -12.30 -5.27 -22.89
N GLU A 87 -11.59 -5.03 -21.78
CA GLU A 87 -10.12 -5.08 -21.74
C GLU A 87 -9.52 -6.20 -20.87
N GLU A 88 -10.11 -7.40 -20.85
CA GLU A 88 -9.68 -8.50 -19.95
C GLU A 88 -8.16 -8.79 -19.97
N GLU A 89 -7.53 -8.80 -21.15
CA GLU A 89 -6.09 -9.06 -21.28
C GLU A 89 -5.23 -7.97 -20.61
N LEU A 90 -5.58 -6.69 -20.79
CA LEU A 90 -4.87 -5.57 -20.17
C LEU A 90 -5.08 -5.55 -18.65
N ILE A 91 -6.27 -5.95 -18.18
CA ILE A 91 -6.56 -6.10 -16.75
C ILE A 91 -5.70 -7.21 -16.13
N GLU A 92 -5.52 -8.33 -16.83
CA GLU A 92 -4.63 -9.39 -16.36
C GLU A 92 -3.17 -8.96 -16.29
N ILE A 93 -2.69 -8.23 -17.30
CA ILE A 93 -1.34 -7.66 -17.30
C ILE A 93 -1.19 -6.70 -16.13
N ALA A 94 -2.12 -5.74 -15.98
CA ALA A 94 -2.10 -4.79 -14.89
C ALA A 94 -2.04 -5.47 -13.50
N LYS A 95 -2.85 -6.51 -13.28
CA LYS A 95 -2.81 -7.29 -12.02
C LYS A 95 -1.45 -7.95 -11.78
N LYS A 96 -0.83 -8.52 -12.82
CA LYS A 96 0.51 -9.12 -12.72
C LYS A 96 1.59 -8.08 -12.39
N GLU A 97 1.42 -6.86 -12.89
CA GLU A 97 2.27 -5.70 -12.60
C GLU A 97 1.96 -5.05 -11.23
N GLY A 98 1.04 -5.63 -10.44
CA GLY A 98 0.71 -5.16 -9.10
C GLY A 98 -0.33 -4.04 -9.04
N ALA A 99 -1.12 -3.84 -10.11
CA ALA A 99 -2.24 -2.91 -10.09
C ALA A 99 -3.26 -3.36 -9.04
N ARG A 100 -3.43 -2.54 -8.02
CA ARG A 100 -4.24 -2.88 -6.85
C ARG A 100 -5.74 -2.78 -7.13
N LYS A 101 -6.14 -1.82 -7.96
CA LYS A 101 -7.54 -1.53 -8.23
C LYS A 101 -7.75 -1.25 -9.71
N VAL A 102 -8.66 -2.00 -10.29
CA VAL A 102 -9.17 -1.79 -11.64
C VAL A 102 -10.67 -1.56 -11.52
N ILE A 103 -11.14 -0.48 -12.11
CA ILE A 103 -12.52 -0.02 -12.03
C ILE A 103 -13.13 0.01 -13.44
N ASN A 104 -14.32 -0.55 -13.57
CA ASN A 104 -15.09 -0.44 -14.81
C ASN A 104 -15.84 0.91 -14.88
N LYS A 105 -15.74 1.57 -16.03
CA LYS A 105 -16.59 2.70 -16.42
C LYS A 105 -17.90 2.16 -17.01
N PRO A 106 -19.06 2.81 -16.75
CA PRO A 106 -19.23 4.00 -15.93
C PRO A 106 -19.20 3.70 -14.43
N ILE A 107 -18.56 4.57 -13.65
CA ILE A 107 -18.49 4.50 -12.19
C ILE A 107 -19.34 5.60 -11.54
N ARG A 108 -20.01 5.27 -10.43
CA ARG A 108 -20.68 6.27 -9.59
C ARG A 108 -19.67 7.15 -8.87
N ILE A 109 -19.85 8.46 -8.93
CA ILE A 109 -18.95 9.46 -8.32
C ILE A 109 -18.71 9.22 -6.83
N ASP A 110 -19.75 8.96 -6.03
CA ASP A 110 -19.55 8.73 -4.59
C ASP A 110 -18.71 7.47 -4.34
N GLN A 111 -18.90 6.43 -5.15
CA GLN A 111 -18.09 5.23 -5.09
C GLN A 111 -16.63 5.53 -5.45
N LEU A 112 -16.38 6.33 -6.50
CA LEU A 112 -15.03 6.75 -6.88
C LEU A 112 -14.34 7.52 -5.76
N ILE A 113 -15.06 8.43 -5.09
CA ILE A 113 -14.54 9.22 -3.97
C ILE A 113 -14.14 8.32 -2.79
N ASP A 114 -14.97 7.34 -2.44
CA ASP A 114 -14.65 6.39 -1.39
C ASP A 114 -13.40 5.58 -1.75
N MET A 115 -13.27 5.17 -3.02
CA MET A 115 -12.08 4.45 -3.49
C MET A 115 -10.83 5.32 -3.48
N ILE A 116 -10.91 6.60 -3.83
CA ILE A 116 -9.79 7.54 -3.73
C ILE A 116 -9.34 7.68 -2.28
N LYS A 117 -10.29 7.90 -1.36
CA LYS A 117 -9.97 8.04 0.07
C LYS A 117 -9.34 6.77 0.63
N GLU A 118 -9.89 5.61 0.29
CA GLU A 118 -9.31 4.32 0.67
C GLU A 118 -7.89 4.17 0.12
N ALA A 119 -7.67 4.48 -1.16
CA ALA A 119 -6.36 4.37 -1.81
C ALA A 119 -5.32 5.38 -1.29
N ALA A 120 -5.76 6.57 -0.86
CA ALA A 120 -4.91 7.61 -0.28
C ALA A 120 -4.55 7.37 1.20
N THR A 121 -5.47 6.76 1.95
CA THR A 121 -5.32 6.50 3.40
C THR A 121 -4.83 5.11 3.72
N GLU A 122 -4.46 4.33 2.70
CA GLU A 122 -4.00 2.97 2.90
C GLU A 122 -2.62 2.94 3.53
N GLU A 123 -2.64 2.79 4.85
CA GLU A 123 -1.47 2.56 5.66
C GLU A 123 -0.72 1.31 5.17
N PRO A 124 0.59 1.42 4.89
CA PRO A 124 1.41 0.31 4.44
C PRO A 124 1.58 -0.78 5.52
N ILE A 125 1.99 -1.95 5.05
CA ILE A 125 2.56 -3.01 5.89
C ILE A 125 4.06 -2.76 5.98
N LEU A 126 4.60 -2.65 7.18
CA LEU A 126 6.03 -2.54 7.40
C LEU A 126 6.62 -3.94 7.58
N ILE A 127 7.71 -4.26 6.88
CA ILE A 127 8.53 -5.44 7.13
C ILE A 127 9.83 -4.97 7.77
N VAL A 128 10.21 -5.57 8.89
CA VAL A 128 11.43 -5.25 9.62
C VAL A 128 12.23 -6.53 9.76
N ASP A 129 13.30 -6.64 8.99
CA ASP A 129 14.21 -7.79 8.97
C ASP A 129 15.57 -7.30 8.47
N ASP A 130 16.66 -7.68 9.13
CA ASP A 130 18.01 -7.34 8.70
C ASP A 130 18.48 -8.20 7.51
N ASP A 131 17.75 -9.27 7.21
CA ASP A 131 17.91 -10.07 5.99
C ASP A 131 17.13 -9.45 4.82
N THR A 132 17.87 -8.84 3.90
CA THR A 132 17.30 -8.18 2.70
C THR A 132 16.57 -9.15 1.78
N ASP A 133 17.00 -10.41 1.69
CA ASP A 133 16.37 -11.42 0.82
C ASP A 133 14.98 -11.81 1.34
N ILE A 134 14.82 -11.87 2.67
CA ILE A 134 13.52 -12.06 3.32
C ILE A 134 12.62 -10.85 3.07
N CYS A 135 13.14 -9.63 3.26
CA CYS A 135 12.42 -8.39 2.98
C CYS A 135 11.91 -8.34 1.53
N GLU A 136 12.76 -8.63 0.54
CA GLU A 136 12.38 -8.65 -0.87
C GLU A 136 11.31 -9.71 -1.17
N THR A 137 11.50 -10.92 -0.62
CA THR A 137 10.58 -12.04 -0.85
C THR A 137 9.19 -11.75 -0.29
N LEU A 138 9.12 -11.27 0.96
CA LEU A 138 7.87 -10.89 1.61
C LEU A 138 7.21 -9.70 0.90
N THR A 139 8.01 -8.70 0.52
CA THR A 139 7.53 -7.53 -0.24
C THR A 139 6.86 -7.96 -1.53
N ARG A 140 7.50 -8.84 -2.30
CA ARG A 140 6.93 -9.37 -3.54
C ARG A 140 5.59 -10.06 -3.30
N VAL A 141 5.51 -10.95 -2.31
CA VAL A 141 4.29 -11.72 -2.03
C VAL A 141 3.15 -10.81 -1.56
N LEU A 142 3.43 -9.87 -0.66
CA LEU A 142 2.41 -8.95 -0.15
C LEU A 142 1.96 -7.94 -1.21
N ARG A 143 2.86 -7.44 -2.06
CA ARG A 143 2.51 -6.57 -3.20
C ARG A 143 1.64 -7.27 -4.25
N LEU A 144 1.90 -8.56 -4.53
CA LEU A 144 1.05 -9.36 -5.42
C LEU A 144 -0.37 -9.53 -4.88
N GLU A 145 -0.54 -9.55 -3.56
CA GLU A 145 -1.86 -9.52 -2.88
C GLU A 145 -2.44 -8.10 -2.79
N GLY A 146 -1.81 -7.14 -3.47
CA GLY A 146 -2.23 -5.76 -3.58
C GLY A 146 -1.84 -4.90 -2.39
N HIS A 147 -1.01 -5.35 -1.45
CA HIS A 147 -0.63 -4.53 -0.30
C HIS A 147 0.50 -3.56 -0.61
N HIS A 148 0.40 -2.39 -0.01
CA HIS A 148 1.49 -1.44 0.10
C HIS A 148 2.50 -1.92 1.15
N VAL A 149 3.80 -1.90 0.84
CA VAL A 149 4.82 -2.51 1.69
C VAL A 149 6.05 -1.62 1.78
N LEU A 150 6.38 -1.25 3.01
CA LEU A 150 7.64 -0.62 3.36
C LEU A 150 8.56 -1.64 4.02
N THR A 151 9.87 -1.46 3.87
CA THR A 151 10.89 -2.30 4.48
C THR A 151 11.81 -1.47 5.37
N ALA A 152 12.27 -2.06 6.45
CA ALA A 152 13.32 -1.53 7.32
C ALA A 152 14.31 -2.66 7.64
N ASN A 153 15.60 -2.35 7.61
CA ASN A 153 16.67 -3.33 7.87
C ASN A 153 17.14 -3.28 9.34
N SER A 154 16.49 -2.48 10.18
CA SER A 154 16.76 -2.36 11.61
C SER A 154 15.52 -1.86 12.36
N GLY A 155 15.50 -2.05 13.68
CA GLY A 155 14.42 -1.52 14.51
C GLY A 155 14.38 0.01 14.53
N GLU A 156 15.53 0.68 14.49
CA GLU A 156 15.60 2.14 14.47
C GLU A 156 15.02 2.73 13.18
N GLU A 157 15.35 2.13 12.03
CA GLU A 157 14.79 2.51 10.74
C GLU A 157 13.27 2.30 10.74
N ALA A 158 12.79 1.17 11.28
CA ALA A 158 11.36 0.90 11.42
C ALA A 158 10.63 1.97 12.24
N VAL A 159 11.25 2.42 13.34
CA VAL A 159 10.72 3.51 14.19
C VAL A 159 10.72 4.85 13.44
N SER A 160 11.76 5.14 12.65
CA SER A 160 11.80 6.35 11.83
C SER A 160 10.67 6.36 10.79
N ILE A 161 10.53 5.27 10.04
CA ILE A 161 9.47 5.10 9.04
C ILE A 161 8.08 5.25 9.68
N ALA A 162 7.85 4.61 10.83
CA ALA A 162 6.55 4.65 11.50
C ALA A 162 6.16 6.05 12.03
N ARG A 163 7.14 6.93 12.29
CA ARG A 163 6.89 8.33 12.67
C ARG A 163 6.51 9.19 11.48
N GLU A 164 7.08 8.91 10.31
CA GLU A 164 6.79 9.65 9.07
C GLU A 164 5.51 9.15 8.41
N ARG A 165 5.24 7.85 8.50
CA ARG A 165 4.11 7.20 7.82
C ARG A 165 3.43 6.20 8.73
N ALA A 166 2.13 6.41 8.95
CA ALA A 166 1.31 5.49 9.73
C ALA A 166 1.21 4.14 9.02
N CYS A 167 1.61 3.07 9.71
CA CYS A 167 1.51 1.69 9.23
C CYS A 167 0.36 0.95 9.95
N LYS A 168 -0.44 0.19 9.20
CA LYS A 168 -1.53 -0.62 9.78
C LYS A 168 -1.02 -1.88 10.46
N MET A 169 0.11 -2.38 9.98
CA MET A 169 0.68 -3.65 10.38
C MET A 169 2.19 -3.63 10.22
N ALA A 170 2.90 -4.35 11.08
CA ALA A 170 4.32 -4.60 10.96
C ALA A 170 4.63 -6.10 11.10
N PHE A 171 5.44 -6.66 10.22
CA PHE A 171 6.13 -7.94 10.39
C PHE A 171 7.52 -7.63 10.94
N VAL A 172 7.86 -8.12 12.12
CA VAL A 172 9.10 -7.73 12.81
C VAL A 172 9.89 -8.97 13.18
N ASP A 173 11.11 -9.11 12.66
CA ASP A 173 12.01 -10.15 13.12
C ASP A 173 12.41 -9.94 14.58
N VAL A 174 12.48 -11.02 15.35
CA VAL A 174 12.87 -10.94 16.76
C VAL A 174 14.35 -10.56 16.92
N LYS A 175 15.22 -11.03 16.03
CA LYS A 175 16.68 -10.86 16.12
C LYS A 175 17.15 -9.79 15.15
N LEU A 176 16.96 -8.54 15.57
CA LEU A 176 17.47 -7.38 14.85
C LEU A 176 18.77 -6.87 15.49
N PRO A 177 19.65 -6.20 14.71
CA PRO A 177 20.82 -5.51 15.23
C PRO A 177 20.41 -4.28 16.07
N ASN A 178 21.27 -3.91 17.03
CA ASN A 178 21.14 -2.75 17.92
C ASN A 178 19.95 -2.82 18.90
N ILE A 179 18.72 -2.63 18.41
CA ILE A 179 17.49 -2.89 19.17
C ILE A 179 16.83 -4.16 18.65
N ASP A 180 16.40 -5.02 19.56
CA ASP A 180 15.74 -6.27 19.19
C ASP A 180 14.30 -6.03 18.68
N GLY A 181 13.69 -7.07 18.10
CA GLY A 181 12.34 -6.98 17.56
C GLY A 181 11.26 -6.66 18.58
N LEU A 182 11.50 -6.97 19.86
CA LEU A 182 10.54 -6.71 20.92
C LEU A 182 10.56 -5.25 21.35
N GLU A 183 11.76 -4.69 21.54
CA GLU A 183 11.94 -3.26 21.75
C GLU A 183 11.37 -2.47 20.56
N THR A 184 11.60 -2.95 19.34
CA THR A 184 10.99 -2.38 18.12
C THR A 184 9.46 -2.41 18.20
N PHE A 185 8.86 -3.55 18.57
CA PHE A 185 7.42 -3.67 18.78
C PHE A 185 6.87 -2.65 19.78
N LEU A 186 7.52 -2.48 20.94
CA LEU A 186 7.08 -1.53 21.97
C LEU A 186 7.10 -0.10 21.44
N ARG A 187 8.17 0.31 20.76
CA ARG A 187 8.28 1.65 20.16
C ARG A 187 7.25 1.89 19.05
N LEU A 188 6.97 0.88 18.22
CA LEU A 188 5.90 0.97 17.23
C LEU A 188 4.53 1.15 17.89
N LYS A 189 4.29 0.48 19.03
CA LYS A 189 3.06 0.62 19.82
C LYS A 189 2.92 1.97 20.51
N GLU A 190 4.01 2.57 20.93
CA GLU A 190 4.02 3.95 21.45
C GLU A 190 3.60 4.96 20.37
N ILE A 191 4.08 4.77 19.13
CA ILE A 191 3.73 5.63 17.99
C ILE A 191 2.28 5.41 17.55
N ASN A 192 1.89 4.15 17.37
CA ASN A 192 0.54 3.77 16.96
C ASN A 192 0.06 2.59 17.80
N PRO A 193 -0.74 2.81 18.87
CA PRO A 193 -1.27 1.72 19.69
C PRO A 193 -2.10 0.70 18.90
N GLY A 194 -2.70 1.15 17.78
CA GLY A 194 -3.52 0.36 16.88
C GLY A 194 -2.75 -0.47 15.85
N ILE A 195 -1.42 -0.30 15.71
CA ILE A 195 -0.63 -1.09 14.75
C ILE A 195 -0.71 -2.57 15.10
N ILE A 196 -0.96 -3.42 14.12
CA ILE A 196 -0.93 -4.87 14.34
C ILE A 196 0.49 -5.36 14.11
N THR A 197 1.12 -5.95 15.12
CA THR A 197 2.48 -6.46 14.95
C THR A 197 2.48 -7.99 14.91
N VAL A 198 3.14 -8.52 13.88
CA VAL A 198 3.40 -9.94 13.69
C VAL A 198 4.89 -10.18 13.93
N MET A 199 5.23 -10.92 14.98
CA MET A 199 6.63 -11.26 15.27
C MET A 199 7.08 -12.43 14.42
N MET A 200 8.21 -12.29 13.73
CA MET A 200 8.86 -13.36 12.99
C MET A 200 9.96 -13.97 13.87
N THR A 201 9.92 -15.27 14.12
CA THR A 201 10.87 -15.92 15.06
C THR A 201 11.17 -17.36 14.70
N GLY A 202 12.40 -17.81 14.94
CA GLY A 202 12.78 -19.22 14.83
C GLY A 202 12.49 -20.06 16.09
N PHE A 203 12.15 -19.43 17.23
CA PHE A 203 12.09 -20.11 18.53
C PHE A 203 10.83 -19.79 19.31
N ARG A 204 10.07 -20.82 19.68
CA ARG A 204 8.85 -20.69 20.49
C ARG A 204 9.09 -20.11 21.89
N ASN A 205 10.30 -20.22 22.42
CA ASN A 205 10.64 -19.69 23.75
C ASN A 205 10.83 -18.17 23.73
N GLU A 206 11.36 -17.61 22.63
CA GLU A 206 11.53 -16.15 22.45
C GLU A 206 10.17 -15.42 22.47
N VAL A 207 9.13 -16.09 21.97
CA VAL A 207 7.74 -15.60 22.02
C VAL A 207 7.23 -15.51 23.46
N LYS A 208 7.64 -16.42 24.34
CA LYS A 208 7.24 -16.41 25.74
C LYS A 208 7.87 -15.23 26.47
N ASP A 209 9.16 -15.00 26.26
CA ASP A 209 9.86 -13.83 26.82
C ASP A 209 9.30 -12.51 26.26
N ALA A 210 8.92 -12.49 24.98
CA ALA A 210 8.22 -11.38 24.34
C ALA A 210 6.83 -11.12 24.93
N LEU A 211 6.05 -12.17 25.17
CA LEU A 211 4.72 -12.09 25.80
C LEU A 211 4.81 -11.68 27.28
N ASP A 212 5.82 -12.17 28.00
CA ASP A 212 6.03 -11.88 29.43
C ASP A 212 6.47 -10.42 29.65
N LYS A 213 7.29 -9.87 28.73
CA LYS A 213 7.68 -8.45 28.73
C LYS A 213 6.56 -7.53 28.24
N ALA A 214 5.70 -7.99 27.34
CA ALA A 214 4.60 -7.21 26.78
C ALA A 214 3.32 -7.27 27.62
N GLN A 215 3.43 -7.28 28.97
CA GLN A 215 2.30 -7.35 29.90
C GLN A 215 1.10 -6.54 29.38
N GLU A 216 -0.01 -7.23 29.08
CA GLU A 216 -1.29 -6.73 28.53
C GLU A 216 -1.45 -6.54 27.01
N ALA A 217 -0.47 -6.80 26.16
CA ALA A 217 -0.67 -6.70 24.71
C ALA A 217 -1.46 -7.90 24.16
N SER A 218 -2.76 -7.69 23.96
CA SER A 218 -3.69 -8.47 23.11
C SER A 218 -2.98 -9.38 22.10
N ALA A 219 -2.95 -10.68 22.37
CA ALA A 219 -2.37 -11.78 21.57
C ALA A 219 -1.34 -11.36 20.50
N ILE A 220 -0.05 -11.36 20.86
CA ILE A 220 1.04 -11.28 19.87
C ILE A 220 0.82 -12.39 18.83
N THR A 221 0.69 -12.00 17.57
CA THR A 221 0.59 -12.94 16.47
C THR A 221 2.00 -13.27 16.00
N CYS A 222 2.35 -14.55 15.85
CA CYS A 222 3.69 -14.97 15.47
C CYS A 222 3.72 -15.73 14.15
N LEU A 223 4.78 -15.51 13.37
CA LEU A 223 5.12 -16.27 12.18
C LEU A 223 6.46 -16.99 12.43
N TYR A 224 6.44 -18.33 12.43
CA TYR A 224 7.60 -19.12 12.81
C TYR A 224 8.52 -19.41 11.62
N LYS A 225 9.78 -18.98 11.67
CA LYS A 225 10.83 -19.29 10.69
C LYS A 225 11.31 -20.75 10.85
N PRO A 226 11.63 -21.46 9.75
CA PRO A 226 11.37 -21.08 8.36
C PRO A 226 9.86 -21.17 8.05
N PHE A 227 9.36 -20.23 7.25
CA PHE A 227 7.97 -20.22 6.78
C PHE A 227 7.91 -20.06 5.27
N ASP A 228 6.84 -20.56 4.67
CA ASP A 228 6.47 -20.20 3.31
C ASP A 228 5.99 -18.75 3.29
N PRO A 229 6.55 -17.86 2.44
CA PRO A 229 6.14 -16.46 2.33
C PRO A 229 4.64 -16.23 2.13
N SER A 230 3.93 -17.16 1.47
CA SER A 230 2.46 -17.12 1.31
C SER A 230 1.72 -17.12 2.65
N ARG A 231 2.31 -17.65 3.73
CA ARG A 231 1.74 -17.60 5.07
C ARG A 231 1.60 -16.18 5.60
N ALA A 232 2.50 -15.27 5.23
CA ALA A 232 2.38 -13.86 5.59
C ALA A 232 1.14 -13.24 4.95
N ALA A 233 0.93 -13.48 3.65
CA ALA A 233 -0.29 -13.05 2.94
C ALA A 233 -1.57 -13.64 3.56
N ASP A 234 -1.59 -14.94 3.87
CA ASP A 234 -2.73 -15.58 4.55
C ASP A 234 -3.04 -14.96 5.90
N LEU A 235 -2.00 -14.54 6.62
CA LEU A 235 -2.15 -13.91 7.92
C LEU A 235 -2.75 -12.50 7.78
N VAL A 236 -2.23 -11.70 6.84
CA VAL A 236 -2.79 -10.38 6.53
C VAL A 236 -4.26 -10.49 6.14
N ARG A 237 -4.63 -11.44 5.28
CA ARG A 237 -6.02 -11.71 4.89
C ARG A 237 -6.89 -12.02 6.10
N ARG A 238 -6.46 -12.95 6.97
CA ARG A 238 -7.21 -13.35 8.17
C ARG A 238 -7.42 -12.20 9.15
N ILE A 239 -6.39 -11.39 9.38
CA ILE A 239 -6.46 -10.25 10.31
C ILE A 239 -7.37 -9.16 9.74
N SER A 240 -7.26 -8.87 8.44
CA SER A 240 -8.09 -7.86 7.76
C SER A 240 -9.58 -8.24 7.78
N HIS A 241 -9.92 -9.52 7.61
CA HIS A 241 -11.30 -10.01 7.65
C HIS A 241 -11.92 -9.95 9.06
N LYS A 242 -11.14 -10.17 10.12
CA LYS A 242 -11.64 -10.07 11.50
C LYS A 242 -12.04 -8.64 11.87
N ARG A 243 -11.31 -7.61 11.40
CA ARG A 243 -11.67 -6.20 11.63
C ARG A 243 -13.00 -5.80 10.97
N LYS A 244 -13.29 -6.30 9.76
CA LYS A 244 -14.54 -5.99 9.04
C LYS A 244 -15.82 -6.55 9.68
N LYS A 245 -15.71 -7.50 10.62
CA LYS A 245 -16.87 -8.09 11.34
C LYS A 245 -17.15 -7.43 12.70
N THR A 246 -16.28 -6.55 13.16
CA THR A 246 -16.36 -5.94 14.51
C THR A 246 -16.72 -4.44 14.45
N VAL A 247 -16.97 -3.91 13.26
CA VAL A 247 -17.47 -2.54 13.03
C VAL A 247 -18.91 -2.60 12.57
#